data_AF-A0AAV6RM91-F1
#
_entry.id   AF-A0AAV6RM91-F1
#
_cell.length_a   1.000
_cell.length_b   1.000
_cell.length_c   1.000
_cell.angle_alpha   90.00
_cell.angle_beta   90.00
_cell.angle_gamma   90.00
#
_symmetry.space_group_name_H-M   'P 1'
#
loop_
_entity.id
_entity.type
_entity.pdbx_description
1 polymer ?
#
loop_
_entity_poly.entity_id
_entity_poly.type
_entity_poly.pdbx_seq_one_letter_code
_entity_poly.pdbx_strand_id
1 'polypeptide(L)'
;MLAAVIRSCLYRAVQVFQQIWFLPGWLPLAQHVRHGSKAVTRHRKPMHILRQKLMAVTEYIPPVRVIPPGAYESQTKQAQEDTAFTLLLKKNLKNLFQESKMIAVAQNNASTAEDMMILKNRLYKHGINVKFFPNQVTLSFLKGSIYSNMAPLFIGPTVLFVSKEPKVSEMLKTLRSSPQMTLLGACIDNTLLSVEGIVNYSKLPTMTVVQGQLLSGLMMLTSHTSSMLQHHPAHLSALLQQHIKQQSPDSSMEAGPAAEKAT
;
A
#
# COMPACT_ATOMS: atom_id res chain seq x y z
N MET A 1 119.47 33.65 51.70
CA MET A 1 118.06 33.82 52.18
C MET A 1 116.99 33.31 51.21
N LEU A 2 117.24 33.16 49.90
CA LEU A 2 116.23 32.66 48.95
C LEU A 2 115.92 31.15 49.05
N ALA A 3 116.89 30.31 49.45
CA ALA A 3 116.73 28.85 49.49
C ALA A 3 115.85 28.34 50.66
N ALA A 4 115.67 29.13 51.72
CA ALA A 4 114.87 28.77 52.89
C ALA A 4 113.36 28.98 52.67
N VAL A 5 112.98 29.96 51.83
CA VAL A 5 111.58 30.27 51.51
C VAL A 5 110.99 29.27 50.51
N ILE A 6 111.81 28.71 49.61
CA ILE A 6 111.36 27.72 48.62
C ILE A 6 111.10 26.35 49.29
N ARG A 7 111.94 25.95 50.26
CA ARG A 7 111.74 24.69 51.02
C ARG A 7 110.51 24.70 51.92
N SER A 8 110.18 25.84 52.54
CA SER A 8 108.98 25.95 53.37
C SER A 8 107.68 26.00 52.56
N CYS A 9 107.72 26.52 51.32
CA CYS A 9 106.57 26.52 50.41
C CYS A 9 106.27 25.12 49.84
N LEU A 10 107.30 24.35 49.49
CA LEU A 10 107.16 22.96 49.04
C LEU A 10 106.66 22.01 50.14
N TYR A 11 107.13 22.17 51.39
CA TYR A 11 106.64 21.35 52.51
C TYR A 11 105.16 21.61 52.82
N ARG A 12 104.70 22.85 52.73
CA ARG A 12 103.29 23.20 53.00
C ARG A 12 102.35 22.73 51.89
N ALA A 13 102.82 22.65 50.64
CA ALA A 13 102.08 22.09 49.51
C ALA A 13 101.95 20.56 49.58
N VAL A 14 103.02 19.85 49.98
CA VAL A 14 103.00 18.38 50.14
C VAL A 14 102.09 17.97 51.31
N GLN A 15 102.06 18.73 52.40
CA GLN A 15 101.28 18.40 53.59
C GLN A 15 99.76 18.60 53.41
N VAL A 16 99.34 19.56 52.56
CA VAL A 16 97.93 19.71 52.16
C VAL A 16 97.50 18.62 51.17
N PHE A 17 98.40 18.15 50.31
CA PHE A 17 98.10 17.09 49.34
C PHE A 17 97.96 15.71 50.00
N GLN A 18 98.67 15.45 51.10
CA GLN A 18 98.65 14.18 51.82
C GLN A 18 97.46 14.05 52.80
N GLN A 19 96.73 15.13 53.08
CA GLN A 19 95.52 15.14 53.91
C GLN A 19 94.20 14.94 53.15
N ILE A 20 94.24 14.97 51.81
CA ILE A 20 93.04 14.79 50.95
C ILE A 20 92.85 13.33 50.51
N TRP A 21 93.87 12.48 50.68
CA TRP A 21 93.89 11.09 50.16
C TRP A 21 93.66 9.98 51.19
N PHE A 22 93.32 10.32 52.44
CA PHE A 22 92.96 9.35 53.48
C PHE A 22 91.63 9.72 54.15
N LEU A 23 90.55 9.71 53.37
CA LEU A 23 89.21 9.46 53.90
C LEU A 23 88.91 7.97 53.67
N PRO A 24 88.49 7.22 54.72
CA PRO A 24 88.07 5.83 54.53
C PRO A 24 86.89 5.83 53.58
N GLY A 25 87.06 5.17 52.42
CA GLY A 25 86.07 5.11 51.37
C GLY A 25 84.75 4.59 51.90
N TRP A 26 83.81 5.50 52.12
CA TRP A 26 82.39 5.18 52.24
C TRP A 26 81.93 4.80 50.83
N LEU A 27 82.09 3.52 50.48
CA LEU A 27 81.42 2.97 49.31
C LEU A 27 79.92 3.06 49.61
N PRO A 28 79.12 3.88 48.89
CA PRO A 28 77.69 3.75 49.01
C PRO A 28 77.36 2.32 48.57
N LEU A 29 76.74 1.56 49.46
CA LEU A 29 76.17 0.27 49.13
C LEU A 29 75.03 0.57 48.16
N ALA A 30 75.35 0.68 46.87
CA ALA A 30 74.40 0.93 45.81
C ALA A 30 73.50 -0.29 45.71
N GLN A 31 72.48 -0.34 46.56
CA GLN A 31 71.38 -1.28 46.39
C GLN A 31 70.73 -0.91 45.07
N HIS A 32 70.99 -1.73 44.06
CA HIS A 32 70.33 -1.62 42.77
C HIS A 32 68.86 -2.04 42.95
N VAL A 33 68.04 -1.15 43.52
CA VAL A 33 66.60 -1.35 43.68
C VAL A 33 65.98 -1.25 42.29
N ARG A 34 65.63 -2.40 41.72
CA ARG A 34 64.92 -2.44 40.44
C ARG A 34 63.51 -1.89 40.64
N HIS A 35 63.24 -0.67 40.17
CA HIS A 35 61.90 -0.11 40.14
C HIS A 35 61.04 -0.87 39.12
N GLY A 36 60.32 -1.88 39.59
CA GLY A 36 59.29 -2.56 38.80
C GLY A 36 58.00 -1.73 38.71
N SER A 37 57.25 -1.88 37.63
CA SER A 37 55.92 -1.30 37.53
C SER A 37 54.93 -2.01 38.46
N LYS A 38 54.10 -1.27 39.20
CA LYS A 38 53.05 -1.83 40.09
C LYS A 38 52.15 -2.82 39.37
N ALA A 39 51.71 -3.91 40.01
CA ALA A 39 50.93 -4.98 39.36
C ALA A 39 49.75 -4.48 38.52
N VAL A 40 49.03 -3.45 38.99
CA VAL A 40 47.94 -2.79 38.26
C VAL A 40 48.41 -1.46 37.67
N THR A 41 48.18 -1.28 36.38
CA THR A 41 48.49 -0.04 35.64
C THR A 41 47.32 0.38 34.77
N ARG A 42 47.25 1.67 34.41
CA ARG A 42 46.22 2.21 33.50
C ARG A 42 46.33 1.66 32.07
N HIS A 43 47.54 1.31 31.62
CA HIS A 43 47.79 0.71 30.31
C HIS A 43 47.97 -0.80 30.42
N ARG A 44 47.71 -1.50 29.32
CA ARG A 44 47.90 -2.95 29.20
C ARG A 44 49.39 -3.25 29.24
N LYS A 45 49.82 -3.98 30.26
CA LYS A 45 51.23 -4.35 30.41
C LYS A 45 51.62 -5.43 29.40
N PRO A 46 52.87 -5.41 28.91
CA PRO A 46 53.41 -6.55 28.18
C PRO A 46 53.43 -7.76 29.11
N MET A 47 52.96 -8.91 28.60
CA MET A 47 53.03 -10.16 29.34
C MET A 47 54.44 -10.73 29.24
N HIS A 48 54.85 -11.47 30.28
CA HIS A 48 56.04 -12.30 30.19
C HIS A 48 55.88 -13.32 29.06
N ILE A 49 56.96 -13.66 28.36
CA ILE A 49 56.94 -14.53 27.17
C ILE A 49 56.21 -15.85 27.45
N LEU A 50 56.46 -16.49 28.60
CA LEU A 50 55.79 -17.73 28.99
C LEU A 50 54.28 -17.54 29.19
N ARG A 51 53.87 -16.40 29.77
CA ARG A 51 52.45 -16.09 29.98
C ARG A 51 51.75 -15.79 28.65
N GLN A 52 52.42 -15.09 27.73
CA GLN A 52 51.88 -14.84 26.40
C GLN A 52 51.68 -16.16 25.62
N LYS A 53 52.65 -17.08 25.70
CA LYS A 53 52.52 -18.43 25.12
C LYS A 53 51.37 -19.20 25.76
N LEU A 54 51.24 -19.16 27.08
CA LEU A 54 50.12 -19.79 27.80
C LEU A 54 48.79 -19.24 27.32
N MET A 55 48.64 -17.91 27.26
CA MET A 55 47.40 -17.27 26.79
C MET A 55 47.04 -17.71 25.37
N ALA A 56 48.02 -17.74 24.46
CA ALA A 56 47.82 -18.17 23.07
C ALA A 56 47.41 -19.65 22.96
N VAL A 57 47.96 -20.53 23.80
CA VAL A 57 47.58 -21.96 23.84
C VAL A 57 46.18 -22.14 24.43
N THR A 58 45.78 -21.31 25.38
CA THR A 58 44.47 -21.35 26.03
C THR A 58 43.36 -20.61 25.27
N GLU A 59 43.62 -20.16 24.04
CA GLU A 59 42.58 -19.54 23.21
C GLU A 59 41.48 -20.56 22.89
N TYR A 60 40.23 -20.15 23.06
CA TYR A 60 39.09 -21.02 22.81
C TYR A 60 38.93 -21.25 21.30
N ILE A 61 39.04 -22.53 20.89
CA ILE A 61 38.77 -22.97 19.53
C ILE A 61 37.35 -23.55 19.49
N PRO A 62 36.36 -22.88 18.87
CA PRO A 62 35.03 -23.45 18.72
C PRO A 62 35.08 -24.71 17.83
N PRO A 63 34.18 -25.67 18.03
CA PRO A 63 34.12 -26.85 17.17
C PRO A 63 33.82 -26.43 15.73
N VAL A 64 34.62 -26.94 14.79
CA VAL A 64 34.42 -26.68 13.37
C VAL A 64 33.10 -27.32 12.96
N ARG A 65 32.18 -26.53 12.41
CA ARG A 65 30.99 -27.08 11.75
C ARG A 65 31.44 -27.70 10.43
N VAL A 66 31.24 -29.00 10.26
CA VAL A 66 31.55 -29.73 9.00
C VAL A 66 30.79 -29.11 7.83
N ILE A 67 29.64 -28.50 8.11
CA ILE A 67 28.68 -28.04 7.12
C ILE A 67 28.33 -26.58 7.43
N PRO A 68 28.34 -25.69 6.42
CA PRO A 68 28.05 -24.29 6.63
C PRO A 68 26.60 -24.09 7.09
N PRO A 69 26.33 -23.07 7.94
CA PRO A 69 24.98 -22.73 8.33
C PRO A 69 24.13 -22.40 7.08
N GLY A 70 23.01 -23.10 6.92
CA GLY A 70 22.10 -22.94 5.78
C GLY A 70 22.21 -24.02 4.69
N ALA A 71 23.14 -24.97 4.79
CA ALA A 71 23.21 -26.09 3.84
C ALA A 71 22.09 -27.12 4.02
N TYR A 72 21.53 -27.22 5.23
CA TYR A 72 20.33 -28.01 5.51
C TYR A 72 19.09 -27.13 5.42
N GLU A 73 18.00 -27.70 4.89
CA GLU A 73 16.69 -27.11 5.03
C GLU A 73 16.37 -26.94 6.52
N SER A 74 15.98 -25.71 6.92
CA SER A 74 15.57 -25.46 8.29
C SER A 74 14.37 -26.34 8.64
N GLN A 75 14.52 -27.19 9.66
CA GLN A 75 13.44 -28.07 10.14
C GLN A 75 12.20 -27.29 10.60
N THR A 76 12.34 -25.99 10.89
CA THR A 76 11.30 -25.09 11.36
C THR A 76 10.73 -24.19 10.27
N LYS A 77 10.35 -24.76 9.13
CA LYS A 77 9.16 -24.24 8.44
C LYS A 77 7.95 -24.99 8.97
N GLN A 78 7.71 -24.89 10.29
CA GLN A 78 6.42 -25.32 10.83
C GLN A 78 5.35 -24.60 10.02
N ALA A 79 4.44 -25.35 9.41
CA ALA A 79 3.34 -24.79 8.65
C ALA A 79 2.62 -23.80 9.57
N GLN A 80 2.82 -22.50 9.32
CA GLN A 80 2.25 -21.47 10.17
C GLN A 80 0.75 -21.57 10.02
N GLU A 81 0.11 -22.12 11.04
CA GLU A 81 -1.34 -22.18 11.13
C GLU A 81 -1.88 -20.74 11.07
N ASP A 82 -3.01 -20.55 10.37
CA ASP A 82 -3.66 -19.26 10.26
C ASP A 82 -3.95 -18.72 11.68
N THR A 83 -3.37 -17.57 12.03
CA THR A 83 -3.63 -16.93 13.33
C THR A 83 -5.12 -16.65 13.50
N ALA A 84 -5.67 -16.75 14.71
CA ALA A 84 -7.10 -16.55 14.98
C ALA A 84 -7.69 -15.25 14.37
N PHE A 85 -6.92 -14.15 14.37
CA PHE A 85 -7.32 -12.89 13.74
C PHE A 85 -7.46 -12.99 12.22
N THR A 86 -6.56 -13.71 11.55
CA THR A 86 -6.64 -13.93 10.10
C THR A 86 -7.89 -14.73 9.73
N LEU A 87 -8.27 -15.71 10.55
CA LEU A 87 -9.52 -16.46 10.37
C LEU A 87 -10.76 -15.58 10.54
N LEU A 88 -10.74 -14.66 11.52
CA LEU A 88 -11.80 -13.66 11.70
C LEU A 88 -11.92 -12.77 10.46
N LEU A 89 -10.80 -12.25 9.95
CA LEU A 89 -10.80 -11.44 8.73
C LEU A 89 -11.30 -12.22 7.51
N LYS A 90 -10.92 -13.50 7.35
CA LYS A 90 -11.44 -14.38 6.29
C LYS A 90 -12.96 -14.56 6.40
N LYS A 91 -13.50 -14.74 7.62
CA LYS A 91 -14.95 -14.80 7.86
C LYS A 91 -15.64 -13.49 7.51
N ASN A 92 -15.08 -12.34 7.91
CA ASN A 92 -15.62 -11.03 7.56
C ASN A 92 -15.61 -10.80 6.04
N LEU A 93 -14.52 -11.16 5.35
CA LEU A 93 -14.46 -11.10 3.90
C LEU A 93 -15.55 -11.98 3.27
N LYS A 94 -15.72 -13.21 3.73
CA LYS A 94 -16.78 -14.10 3.23
C LYS A 94 -18.16 -13.44 3.37
N ASN A 95 -18.48 -12.87 4.53
CA ASN A 95 -19.75 -12.18 4.75
C ASN A 95 -19.91 -10.97 3.83
N LEU A 96 -18.86 -10.15 3.68
CA LEU A 96 -18.88 -8.99 2.79
C LEU A 96 -19.14 -9.39 1.33
N PHE A 97 -18.46 -10.42 0.83
CA PHE A 97 -18.67 -10.92 -0.54
C PHE A 97 -20.07 -11.52 -0.73
N GLN A 98 -20.70 -12.07 0.31
CA GLN A 98 -22.07 -12.57 0.25
C GLN A 98 -23.14 -11.47 0.31
N GLU A 99 -22.92 -10.44 1.13
CA GLU A 99 -23.85 -9.32 1.29
C GLU A 99 -23.80 -8.30 0.16
N SER A 100 -22.67 -8.23 -0.56
CA SER A 100 -22.45 -7.23 -1.59
C SER A 100 -22.62 -7.78 -3.00
N LYS A 101 -23.29 -7.01 -3.85
CA LYS A 101 -23.43 -7.29 -5.28
C LYS A 101 -22.33 -6.64 -6.11
N MET A 102 -21.76 -5.56 -5.60
CA MET A 102 -20.70 -4.80 -6.25
C MET A 102 -19.49 -4.66 -5.34
N ILE A 103 -18.34 -5.08 -5.84
CA ILE A 103 -17.03 -4.94 -5.17
C ILE A 103 -16.06 -4.33 -6.18
N ALA A 104 -15.62 -3.10 -5.97
CA ALA A 104 -14.58 -2.49 -6.77
C ALA A 104 -13.25 -2.46 -6.02
N VAL A 105 -12.16 -2.73 -6.72
CA VAL A 105 -10.79 -2.66 -6.21
C VAL A 105 -10.16 -1.39 -6.77
N ALA A 106 -9.69 -0.53 -5.85
CA ALA A 106 -8.93 0.65 -6.17
C ALA A 106 -7.56 0.60 -5.51
N GLN A 107 -6.56 1.16 -6.18
CA GLN A 107 -5.23 1.37 -5.63
C GLN A 107 -5.13 2.79 -5.08
N ASN A 108 -4.61 2.89 -3.86
CA ASN A 108 -4.37 4.16 -3.20
C ASN A 108 -2.96 4.66 -3.53
N ASN A 109 -2.88 5.72 -4.34
CA ASN A 109 -1.62 6.40 -4.66
C ASN A 109 -1.34 7.51 -3.65
N ALA A 110 -1.07 7.11 -2.41
CA ALA A 110 -0.65 7.98 -1.31
C ALA A 110 -1.58 9.19 -1.04
N SER A 111 -2.86 8.92 -0.77
CA SER A 111 -3.81 9.95 -0.34
C SER A 111 -3.57 10.45 1.09
N THR A 112 -3.81 11.73 1.34
CA THR A 112 -3.86 12.30 2.69
C THR A 112 -5.03 11.73 3.49
N ALA A 113 -4.92 11.71 4.82
CA ALA A 113 -6.00 11.25 5.70
C ALA A 113 -7.29 12.09 5.53
N GLU A 114 -7.16 13.40 5.34
CA GLU A 114 -8.27 14.32 5.10
C GLU A 114 -8.99 14.00 3.78
N ASP A 115 -8.23 13.84 2.70
CA ASP A 115 -8.75 13.45 1.38
C ASP A 115 -9.52 12.12 1.45
N MET A 116 -8.97 11.14 2.17
CA MET A 116 -9.59 9.84 2.38
C MET A 116 -10.91 9.96 3.16
N MET A 117 -10.99 10.83 4.18
CA MET A 117 -12.23 11.07 4.92
C MET A 117 -13.30 11.74 4.06
N ILE A 118 -12.92 12.73 3.26
CA ILE A 118 -13.83 13.38 2.30
C ILE A 118 -14.36 12.37 1.28
N LEU A 119 -13.47 11.53 0.74
CA LEU A 119 -13.83 10.49 -0.22
C LEU A 119 -14.79 9.46 0.39
N LYS A 120 -14.49 8.97 1.59
CA LYS A 120 -15.38 8.08 2.35
C LYS A 120 -16.76 8.68 2.54
N ASN A 121 -16.85 9.95 2.94
CA ASN A 121 -18.13 10.63 3.15
C ASN A 121 -18.92 10.78 1.84
N ARG A 122 -18.25 11.07 0.72
CA ARG A 122 -18.90 11.16 -0.59
C ARG A 122 -19.44 9.81 -1.04
N LEU A 123 -18.65 8.74 -0.91
CA LEU A 123 -19.08 7.38 -1.24
C LEU A 123 -20.21 6.89 -0.33
N TYR A 124 -20.18 7.25 0.95
CA TYR A 124 -21.20 6.85 1.92
C TYR A 124 -22.58 7.43 1.59
N LYS A 125 -22.65 8.65 1.04
CA LYS A 125 -23.92 9.25 0.54
C LYS A 125 -24.59 8.39 -0.53
N HIS A 126 -23.80 7.65 -1.30
CA HIS A 126 -24.26 6.75 -2.35
C HIS A 126 -24.44 5.30 -1.86
N GLY A 127 -24.20 5.02 -0.58
CA GLY A 127 -24.28 3.67 -0.01
C GLY A 127 -23.11 2.77 -0.40
N ILE A 128 -21.94 3.36 -0.68
CA ILE A 128 -20.71 2.66 -1.00
C ILE A 128 -19.78 2.73 0.22
N ASN A 129 -19.42 1.57 0.75
CA ASN A 129 -18.56 1.44 1.92
C ASN A 129 -17.11 1.19 1.50
N VAL A 130 -16.19 1.96 2.07
CA VAL A 130 -14.75 1.78 1.87
C VAL A 130 -14.20 0.86 2.94
N LYS A 131 -13.55 -0.24 2.55
CA LYS A 131 -12.94 -1.21 3.46
C LYS A 131 -11.48 -1.46 3.10
N PHE A 132 -10.67 -1.67 4.12
CA PHE A 132 -9.26 -1.99 4.00
C PHE A 132 -9.03 -3.38 4.56
N PHE A 133 -8.35 -4.23 3.80
CA PHE A 133 -7.97 -5.57 4.23
C PHE A 133 -6.51 -5.82 3.87
N PRO A 134 -5.77 -6.58 4.69
CA PRO A 134 -4.41 -6.99 4.34
C PRO A 134 -4.42 -7.88 3.10
N ASN A 135 -3.54 -7.59 2.13
CA ASN A 135 -3.49 -8.31 0.87
C ASN A 135 -3.20 -9.80 1.05
N GLN A 136 -2.39 -10.18 2.05
CA GLN A 136 -2.09 -11.58 2.33
C GLN A 136 -3.36 -12.38 2.68
N VAL A 137 -4.26 -11.77 3.46
CA VAL A 137 -5.51 -12.40 3.88
C VAL A 137 -6.51 -12.45 2.71
N THR A 138 -6.62 -11.36 1.94
CA THR A 138 -7.51 -11.33 0.77
C THR A 138 -7.05 -12.32 -0.29
N LEU A 139 -5.76 -12.39 -0.61
CA LEU A 139 -5.21 -13.35 -1.57
C LEU A 139 -5.46 -14.79 -1.13
N SER A 140 -5.26 -15.09 0.16
CA SER A 140 -5.53 -16.42 0.70
C SER A 140 -7.02 -16.79 0.62
N PHE A 141 -7.92 -15.83 0.83
CA PHE A 141 -9.35 -16.02 0.65
C PHE A 141 -9.73 -16.23 -0.82
N LEU A 142 -9.18 -15.41 -1.73
CA LEU A 142 -9.52 -15.45 -3.15
C LEU A 142 -9.11 -16.75 -3.83
N LYS A 143 -7.96 -17.32 -3.45
CA LYS A 143 -7.49 -18.63 -3.95
C LYS A 143 -8.49 -19.77 -3.70
N GLY A 144 -9.29 -19.69 -2.64
CA GLY A 144 -10.30 -20.69 -2.29
C GLY A 144 -11.73 -20.33 -2.74
N SER A 145 -11.91 -19.28 -3.54
CA SER A 145 -13.22 -18.73 -3.91
C SER A 145 -13.42 -18.67 -5.42
N ILE A 146 -14.66 -18.43 -5.85
CA ILE A 146 -15.03 -18.21 -7.26
C ILE A 146 -14.30 -16.98 -7.85
N TYR A 147 -13.83 -16.07 -6.99
CA TYR A 147 -13.19 -14.82 -7.37
C TYR A 147 -11.66 -14.92 -7.55
N SER A 148 -11.13 -16.11 -7.89
CA SER A 148 -9.69 -16.32 -8.10
C SER A 148 -9.08 -15.32 -9.09
N ASN A 149 -9.85 -14.91 -10.10
CA ASN A 149 -9.43 -13.98 -11.15
C ASN A 149 -9.20 -12.54 -10.64
N MET A 150 -9.67 -12.20 -9.43
CA MET A 150 -9.42 -10.91 -8.79
C MET A 150 -8.06 -10.84 -8.08
N ALA A 151 -7.39 -11.99 -7.84
CA ALA A 151 -6.11 -12.05 -7.16
C ALA A 151 -5.02 -11.07 -7.69
N PRO A 152 -4.80 -10.91 -9.00
CA PRO A 152 -3.76 -10.01 -9.52
C PRO A 152 -4.03 -8.53 -9.21
N LEU A 153 -5.26 -8.14 -8.85
CA LEU A 153 -5.58 -6.76 -8.49
C LEU A 153 -5.05 -6.38 -7.10
N PHE A 154 -4.74 -7.35 -6.23
CA PHE A 154 -4.33 -7.12 -4.84
C PHE A 154 -2.81 -6.97 -4.68
N ILE A 155 -2.22 -6.06 -5.46
CA ILE A 155 -0.79 -5.76 -5.41
C ILE A 155 -0.63 -4.32 -4.92
N GLY A 156 0.15 -4.12 -3.86
CA GLY A 156 0.39 -2.80 -3.26
C GLY A 156 -0.76 -2.30 -2.38
N PRO A 157 -0.87 -0.98 -2.14
CA PRO A 157 -1.88 -0.41 -1.25
C PRO A 157 -3.27 -0.42 -1.91
N THR A 158 -4.02 -1.50 -1.67
CA THR A 158 -5.36 -1.67 -2.24
C THR A 158 -6.49 -1.35 -1.26
N VAL A 159 -7.59 -0.88 -1.81
CA VAL A 159 -8.80 -0.46 -1.12
C VAL A 159 -10.00 -1.11 -1.79
N LEU A 160 -10.95 -1.58 -0.99
CA LEU A 160 -12.19 -2.17 -1.48
C LEU A 160 -13.34 -1.16 -1.32
N PHE A 161 -14.08 -0.98 -2.41
CA PHE A 161 -15.39 -0.33 -2.40
C PHE A 161 -16.46 -1.41 -2.48
N VAL A 162 -17.31 -1.47 -1.47
CA VAL A 162 -18.32 -2.50 -1.32
C VAL A 162 -19.69 -1.83 -1.33
N SER A 163 -20.60 -2.33 -2.15
CA SER A 163 -21.98 -1.86 -2.16
C SER A 163 -22.98 -3.01 -2.34
N LYS A 164 -24.15 -2.82 -1.73
CA LYS A 164 -25.29 -3.75 -1.87
C LYS A 164 -25.97 -3.61 -3.23
N GLU A 165 -25.95 -2.41 -3.82
CA GLU A 165 -26.50 -2.12 -5.14
C GLU A 165 -25.39 -1.61 -6.08
N PRO A 166 -25.37 -2.01 -7.36
CA PRO A 166 -24.31 -1.63 -8.29
C PRO A 166 -24.44 -0.18 -8.79
N LYS A 167 -24.06 0.80 -7.96
CA LYS A 167 -24.08 2.24 -8.29
C LYS A 167 -22.76 2.73 -8.89
N VAL A 168 -22.41 2.17 -10.04
CA VAL A 168 -21.12 2.42 -10.71
C VAL A 168 -20.97 3.86 -11.21
N SER A 169 -22.03 4.47 -11.74
CA SER A 169 -21.99 5.84 -12.30
C SER A 169 -21.60 6.87 -11.24
N GLU A 170 -22.17 6.77 -10.05
CA GLU A 170 -21.90 7.66 -8.92
C GLU A 170 -20.48 7.44 -8.38
N MET A 171 -20.05 6.18 -8.27
CA MET A 171 -18.68 5.83 -7.89
C MET A 171 -17.66 6.47 -8.84
N LEU A 172 -17.82 6.33 -10.16
CA LEU A 172 -16.90 6.92 -11.14
C LEU A 172 -16.87 8.44 -11.07
N LYS A 173 -18.02 9.10 -10.85
CA LYS A 173 -18.09 10.56 -10.66
C LYS A 173 -17.29 10.99 -9.43
N THR A 174 -17.43 10.28 -8.31
CA THR A 174 -16.68 10.59 -7.08
C THR A 174 -15.18 10.36 -7.26
N LEU A 175 -14.77 9.29 -7.95
CA LEU A 175 -13.37 8.98 -8.24
C LEU A 175 -12.70 10.04 -9.13
N ARG A 176 -13.43 10.58 -10.11
CA ARG A 176 -12.92 11.69 -10.95
C ARG A 176 -12.56 12.94 -10.15
N SER A 177 -13.19 13.15 -9.00
CA SER A 177 -12.85 14.29 -8.13
C SER A 177 -11.58 14.06 -7.30
N SER A 178 -11.12 12.81 -7.16
CA SER A 178 -9.98 12.43 -6.33
C SER A 178 -8.99 11.58 -7.14
N PRO A 179 -8.04 12.20 -7.87
CA PRO A 179 -7.13 11.48 -8.77
C PRO A 179 -6.13 10.57 -8.04
N GLN A 180 -6.00 10.70 -6.72
CA GLN A 180 -5.16 9.85 -5.88
C GLN A 180 -5.65 8.39 -5.80
N MET A 181 -6.96 8.13 -6.07
CA MET A 181 -7.50 6.77 -6.15
C MET A 181 -7.58 6.32 -7.60
N THR A 182 -6.89 5.25 -7.92
CA THR A 182 -6.96 4.65 -9.26
C THR A 182 -7.79 3.38 -9.21
N LEU A 183 -8.81 3.29 -10.07
CA LEU A 183 -9.65 2.10 -10.18
C LEU A 183 -8.91 1.05 -11.00
N LEU A 184 -8.74 -0.16 -10.44
CA LEU A 184 -8.09 -1.26 -11.16
C LEU A 184 -9.13 -2.14 -11.86
N GLY A 185 -10.18 -2.50 -11.15
CA GLY A 185 -11.23 -3.39 -11.65
C GLY A 185 -12.37 -3.54 -10.67
N ALA A 186 -13.45 -4.18 -11.10
CA ALA A 186 -14.61 -4.43 -10.25
C ALA A 186 -15.19 -5.80 -10.52
N CYS A 187 -15.78 -6.38 -9.49
CA CYS A 187 -16.63 -7.54 -9.58
C CYS A 187 -18.08 -7.11 -9.37
N ILE A 188 -18.94 -7.34 -10.36
CA ILE A 188 -20.37 -7.05 -10.32
C ILE A 188 -21.10 -8.36 -10.56
N ASP A 189 -21.95 -8.79 -9.62
CA ASP A 189 -22.75 -10.02 -9.73
C ASP A 189 -21.90 -11.23 -10.19
N ASN A 190 -20.73 -11.41 -9.59
CA ASN A 190 -19.73 -12.45 -9.91
C ASN A 190 -19.00 -12.33 -11.25
N THR A 191 -19.26 -11.30 -12.03
CA THR A 191 -18.54 -11.01 -13.26
C THR A 191 -17.40 -10.03 -12.99
N LEU A 192 -16.21 -10.35 -13.51
CA LEU A 192 -15.04 -9.48 -13.42
C LEU A 192 -15.05 -8.48 -14.57
N LEU A 193 -14.93 -7.20 -14.25
CA LEU A 193 -14.89 -6.10 -15.23
C LEU A 193 -13.59 -5.30 -15.08
N SER A 194 -12.96 -5.05 -16.22
CA SER A 194 -11.87 -4.08 -16.37
C SER A 194 -12.41 -2.64 -16.29
N VAL A 195 -11.52 -1.66 -16.17
CA VAL A 195 -11.85 -0.23 -16.12
C VAL A 195 -12.76 0.19 -17.28
N GLU A 196 -12.48 -0.25 -18.51
CA GLU A 196 -13.32 0.03 -19.68
C GLU A 196 -14.72 -0.58 -19.54
N GLY A 197 -14.80 -1.83 -19.04
CA GLY A 197 -16.06 -2.50 -18.76
C GLY A 197 -16.90 -1.76 -17.73
N ILE A 198 -16.26 -1.18 -16.71
CA ILE A 198 -16.91 -0.37 -15.68
C ILE A 198 -17.44 0.94 -16.29
N VAL A 199 -16.67 1.59 -17.16
CA VAL A 199 -17.13 2.80 -17.87
C VAL A 199 -18.32 2.48 -18.77
N ASN A 200 -18.31 1.36 -19.48
CA ASN A 200 -19.43 0.93 -20.31
C ASN A 200 -20.66 0.61 -19.46
N TYR A 201 -20.49 -0.12 -18.35
CA TYR A 201 -21.56 -0.40 -17.40
C TYR A 201 -22.17 0.88 -16.82
N SER A 202 -21.36 1.91 -16.56
CA SER A 202 -21.84 3.19 -16.05
C SER A 202 -22.75 3.97 -17.01
N LYS A 203 -22.65 3.68 -18.31
CA LYS A 203 -23.48 4.28 -19.36
C LYS A 203 -24.80 3.51 -19.55
N LEU A 204 -24.89 2.28 -19.05
CA LEU A 204 -26.10 1.48 -19.17
C LEU A 204 -27.22 2.05 -18.29
N PRO A 205 -28.48 1.99 -18.77
CA PRO A 205 -29.62 2.40 -17.96
C PRO A 205 -29.91 1.37 -16.85
N THR A 206 -30.78 1.74 -15.91
CA THR A 206 -31.18 0.86 -14.80
C THR A 206 -31.87 -0.41 -15.30
N MET A 207 -31.84 -1.48 -14.50
CA MET A 207 -32.43 -2.78 -14.85
C MET A 207 -33.91 -2.68 -15.25
N THR A 208 -34.69 -1.84 -14.56
CA THR A 208 -36.11 -1.62 -14.87
C THR A 208 -36.31 -0.98 -16.24
N VAL A 209 -35.42 -0.08 -16.65
CA VAL A 209 -35.44 0.55 -17.97
C VAL A 209 -35.01 -0.43 -19.05
N VAL A 210 -33.99 -1.27 -18.80
CA VAL A 210 -33.59 -2.34 -19.74
C VAL A 210 -34.74 -3.33 -19.96
N GLN A 211 -35.42 -3.74 -18.88
CA GLN A 211 -36.62 -4.59 -18.98
C GLN A 211 -37.76 -3.90 -19.75
N GLY A 212 -37.99 -2.61 -19.49
CA GLY A 212 -38.95 -1.80 -20.24
C GLY A 212 -38.61 -1.66 -21.73
N GLN A 213 -37.32 -1.54 -22.08
CA GLN A 213 -36.85 -1.51 -23.47
C GLN A 213 -37.08 -2.84 -24.18
N LEU A 214 -36.85 -3.97 -23.49
CA LEU A 214 -37.14 -5.29 -24.04
C LEU A 214 -38.64 -5.49 -24.30
N LEU A 215 -39.49 -5.12 -23.33
CA LEU A 215 -40.95 -5.17 -23.49
C LEU A 215 -41.43 -4.24 -24.61
N SER A 216 -40.88 -3.03 -24.69
CA SER A 216 -41.16 -2.07 -25.75
C SER A 216 -40.73 -2.60 -27.12
N GLY A 217 -39.56 -3.24 -27.21
CA GLY A 217 -39.09 -3.89 -28.43
C GLY A 217 -40.03 -5.00 -28.91
N LEU A 218 -40.52 -5.84 -27.99
CA LEU A 218 -41.54 -6.86 -28.30
C LEU A 218 -42.85 -6.23 -28.79
N MET A 219 -43.31 -5.16 -28.12
CA MET A 219 -44.50 -4.42 -28.53
C MET A 219 -44.32 -3.70 -29.88
N MET A 220 -43.11 -3.25 -30.19
CA MET A 220 -42.78 -2.62 -31.47
C MET A 220 -42.89 -3.62 -32.61
N LEU A 221 -42.43 -4.86 -32.41
CA LEU A 221 -42.55 -5.93 -33.41
C LEU A 221 -44.02 -6.26 -33.72
N THR A 222 -44.87 -6.39 -32.68
CA THR A 222 -46.30 -6.65 -32.88
C THR A 222 -46.99 -5.43 -33.51
N SER A 223 -46.69 -4.22 -33.03
CA SER A 223 -47.22 -2.97 -33.59
C SER A 223 -46.87 -2.82 -35.07
N HIS A 224 -45.64 -3.13 -35.47
CA HIS A 224 -45.18 -3.07 -36.87
C HIS A 224 -46.01 -3.99 -37.79
N THR A 225 -46.39 -5.18 -37.32
CA THR A 225 -47.27 -6.06 -38.11
C THR A 225 -48.69 -5.49 -38.22
N SER A 226 -49.24 -4.94 -37.13
CA SER A 226 -50.57 -4.31 -37.15
C SER A 226 -50.60 -3.07 -38.03
N SER A 227 -49.54 -2.25 -38.04
CA SER A 227 -49.48 -1.03 -38.84
C SER A 227 -49.42 -1.34 -40.33
N MET A 228 -48.70 -2.39 -40.73
CA MET A 228 -48.70 -2.87 -42.12
C MET A 228 -50.10 -3.30 -42.58
N LEU A 229 -50.86 -3.99 -41.72
CA LEU A 229 -52.24 -4.38 -42.04
C LEU A 229 -53.22 -3.20 -42.00
N GLN A 230 -52.97 -2.19 -41.15
CA GLN A 230 -53.83 -1.01 -41.00
C GLN A 230 -53.73 -0.01 -42.17
N HIS A 231 -52.73 -0.13 -43.05
CA HIS A 231 -52.55 0.82 -44.14
C HIS A 231 -53.76 0.89 -45.09
N HIS A 232 -54.28 -0.25 -45.53
CA HIS A 232 -55.44 -0.31 -46.44
C HIS A 232 -56.74 0.24 -45.86
N PRO A 233 -57.19 -0.16 -44.64
CA PRO A 233 -58.41 0.40 -44.08
C PRO A 233 -58.29 1.91 -43.79
N ALA A 234 -57.12 2.38 -43.38
CA ALA A 234 -56.87 3.82 -43.18
C ALA A 234 -56.90 4.61 -44.51
N HIS A 235 -56.38 4.02 -45.58
CA HIS A 235 -56.43 4.66 -46.90
C HIS A 235 -57.86 4.76 -47.45
N LEU A 236 -58.66 3.69 -47.33
CA LEU A 236 -60.06 3.71 -47.75
C LEU A 236 -60.88 4.73 -46.96
N SER A 237 -60.71 4.80 -45.63
CA SER A 237 -61.44 5.77 -44.82
C SER A 237 -61.06 7.21 -45.18
N ALA A 238 -59.79 7.47 -45.49
CA ALA A 238 -59.35 8.79 -45.97
C ALA A 238 -59.97 9.16 -47.32
N LEU A 239 -60.04 8.24 -48.30
CA LEU A 239 -60.69 8.49 -49.59
C LEU A 239 -62.18 8.77 -49.44
N LEU A 240 -62.88 8.03 -48.59
CA LEU A 240 -64.30 8.28 -48.31
C LEU A 240 -64.52 9.64 -47.66
N GLN A 241 -63.70 10.01 -46.68
CA GLN A 241 -63.73 11.34 -46.07
C GLN A 241 -63.44 12.45 -47.09
N GLN A 242 -62.53 12.22 -48.02
CA GLN A 242 -62.24 13.14 -49.11
C GLN A 242 -63.45 13.30 -50.05
N HIS A 243 -64.12 12.20 -50.41
CA HIS A 243 -65.32 12.23 -51.23
C HIS A 243 -66.45 13.05 -50.58
N ILE A 244 -66.66 12.88 -49.26
CA ILE A 244 -67.64 13.67 -48.52
C ILE A 244 -67.29 15.17 -48.57
N LYS A 245 -66.01 15.53 -48.38
CA LYS A 245 -65.53 16.93 -48.49
C LYS A 245 -65.69 17.50 -49.90
N GLN A 246 -65.53 16.68 -50.93
CA GLN A 246 -65.71 17.05 -52.34
C GLN A 246 -67.17 17.09 -52.78
N GLN A 247 -68.11 16.51 -52.01
CA GLN A 247 -69.55 16.72 -52.18
C GLN A 247 -70.05 17.98 -51.45
N SER A 248 -69.27 18.50 -50.50
CA SER A 248 -69.52 19.79 -49.85
C SER A 248 -68.87 21.05 -50.49
N PRO A 249 -68.70 21.20 -51.82
CA PRO A 249 -68.42 22.49 -52.46
C PRO A 249 -69.64 23.13 -53.14
N ASP A 250 -70.87 22.66 -52.89
CA ASP A 250 -72.11 23.27 -53.41
C ASP A 250 -73.04 23.81 -52.30
N SER A 251 -72.55 24.02 -51.07
CA SER A 251 -73.35 24.58 -49.95
C SER A 251 -72.76 25.85 -49.34
N SER A 252 -72.00 26.64 -50.10
CA SER A 252 -71.47 27.94 -49.66
C SER A 252 -71.53 29.04 -50.74
N MET A 253 -72.52 28.98 -51.61
CA MET A 253 -72.93 30.09 -52.47
C MET A 253 -74.45 30.22 -52.48
N GLU A 254 -75.05 30.57 -51.36
CA GLU A 254 -76.22 31.45 -51.28
C GLU A 254 -76.40 31.91 -49.82
N ALA A 255 -76.96 33.12 -49.68
CA ALA A 255 -77.31 33.82 -48.45
C ALA A 255 -76.20 34.61 -47.72
N GLY A 256 -75.94 35.81 -48.21
CA GLY A 256 -76.05 36.99 -47.35
C GLY A 256 -76.96 38.03 -48.04
N PRO A 257 -77.45 39.09 -47.39
CA PRO A 257 -77.81 39.30 -45.98
C PRO A 257 -79.30 39.70 -45.83
N ALA A 258 -79.93 39.45 -44.67
CA ALA A 258 -81.20 40.12 -44.32
C ALA A 258 -81.29 40.36 -42.82
N ALA A 259 -81.37 41.64 -42.46
CA ALA A 259 -81.65 42.13 -41.13
C ALA A 259 -83.10 41.84 -40.73
N GLU A 260 -83.36 41.45 -39.47
CA GLU A 260 -84.53 41.95 -38.73
C GLU A 260 -84.47 41.67 -37.21
N LYS A 261 -84.44 42.78 -36.46
CA LYS A 261 -85.20 43.14 -35.24
C LYS A 261 -85.43 42.14 -34.09
N ALA A 262 -85.10 42.70 -32.91
CA ALA A 262 -85.90 42.79 -31.69
C ALA A 262 -85.79 41.70 -30.60
N THR A 263 -85.57 42.26 -29.39
CA THR A 263 -85.69 41.73 -28.02
C THR A 263 -84.69 40.69 -27.54
#